data_AF-A0A933NWG8-F1
#
_entry.id   AF-A0A933NWG8-F1
#
_cell.length_a   1.000
_cell.length_b   1.000
_cell.length_c   1.000
_cell.angle_alpha   90.00
_cell.angle_beta   90.00
_cell.angle_gamma   90.00
#
_symmetry.space_group_name_H-M   'P 1'
#
loop_
_entity.id
_entity.type
_entity.pdbx_description
1 polymer ?
#
loop_
_entity_poly.entity_id
_entity_poly.type
_entity_poly.pdbx_seq_one_letter_code
_entity_poly.pdbx_strand_id
1 'polypeptide(L)'
;MLDTPSPSVAERMAVVMRDINAEEGCCTTAALLGHFDQAAIDAHAGEARRIANGLFVRHDQPTTPAPHDRAARLRKAVALVGGLMPDIGGITSSLRTVGFTNPELADLWPELIANAGDLFIATRGGH
;
A
#
# COMPACT_ATOMS: atom_id res chain seq x y z
N MET A 1 -35.65 23.91 5.49
CA MET A 1 -34.40 24.26 4.78
C MET A 1 -33.27 23.74 5.65
N LEU A 2 -32.51 22.75 5.19
CA LEU A 2 -31.38 22.22 5.94
C LEU A 2 -30.19 23.14 5.66
N ASP A 3 -29.82 23.96 6.64
CA ASP A 3 -28.55 24.71 6.64
C ASP A 3 -27.42 23.69 6.60
N THR A 4 -26.79 23.54 5.43
CA THR A 4 -25.56 22.75 5.35
C THR A 4 -24.45 23.65 5.89
N PRO A 5 -23.74 23.26 6.97
CA PRO A 5 -22.69 24.09 7.52
C PRO A 5 -21.62 24.35 6.45
N SER A 6 -21.20 25.61 6.34
CA SER A 6 -20.14 25.99 5.40
C SER A 6 -18.86 25.23 5.74
N PRO A 7 -18.13 24.70 4.74
CA PRO A 7 -16.94 23.91 4.98
C PRO A 7 -15.87 24.75 5.69
N SER A 8 -15.23 24.15 6.69
CA SER A 8 -14.12 24.71 7.45
C SER A 8 -12.91 25.01 6.56
N VAL A 9 -11.99 25.83 7.07
CA VAL A 9 -10.74 26.18 6.35
C VAL A 9 -9.93 24.92 6.02
N ALA A 10 -9.86 23.96 6.94
CA ALA A 10 -9.16 22.69 6.74
C ALA A 10 -9.81 21.82 5.65
N GLU A 11 -11.15 21.78 5.56
CA GLU A 11 -11.85 21.04 4.51
C GLU A 11 -11.65 21.66 3.12
N ARG A 12 -11.70 23.00 3.03
CA ARG A 12 -11.39 23.69 1.78
C ARG A 12 -9.94 23.45 1.34
N MET A 13 -9.01 23.49 2.29
CA MET A 13 -7.60 23.21 2.04
C MET A 13 -7.36 21.76 1.61
N ALA A 14 -8.09 20.80 2.19
CA ALA A 14 -8.01 19.40 1.81
C ALA A 14 -8.45 19.14 0.36
N VAL A 15 -9.49 19.83 -0.12
CA VAL A 15 -9.94 19.76 -1.53
C VAL A 15 -8.87 20.28 -2.46
N VAL A 16 -8.26 21.43 -2.15
CA VAL A 16 -7.18 22.00 -2.97
C VAL A 16 -5.95 21.09 -2.97
N MET A 17 -5.58 20.51 -1.81
CA MET A 17 -4.49 19.52 -1.73
C MET A 17 -4.76 18.29 -2.62
N ARG A 18 -6.01 17.83 -2.69
CA ARG A 18 -6.42 16.71 -3.56
C ARG A 18 -6.24 17.07 -5.04
N ASP A 19 -6.72 18.23 -5.45
CA ASP A 19 -6.71 18.65 -6.85
C ASP A 19 -5.27 18.86 -7.35
N ILE A 20 -4.43 19.54 -6.55
CA ILE A 20 -2.99 19.69 -6.84
C ILE A 20 -2.30 18.33 -6.93
N ASN A 21 -2.59 17.40 -6.00
CA ASN A 21 -1.96 16.09 -6.03
C ASN A 21 -2.43 15.22 -7.22
N ALA A 22 -3.65 15.42 -7.71
CA ALA A 22 -4.17 14.74 -8.89
C ALA A 22 -3.54 15.27 -10.19
N GLU A 23 -3.22 16.57 -10.25
CA GLU A 23 -2.63 17.23 -11.41
C GLU A 23 -1.10 17.13 -11.46
N GLU A 24 -0.42 17.40 -10.35
CA GLU A 24 1.04 17.53 -10.26
C GLU A 24 1.74 16.35 -9.56
N GLY A 25 0.97 15.41 -9.00
CA GLY A 25 1.48 14.21 -8.33
C GLY A 25 2.08 14.45 -6.93
N CYS A 26 2.32 15.70 -6.53
CA CYS A 26 2.72 16.04 -5.16
C CYS A 26 2.24 17.44 -4.74
N CYS A 27 1.53 17.53 -3.62
CA CYS A 27 1.14 18.82 -3.04
C CYS A 27 2.24 19.38 -2.14
N THR A 28 2.85 20.50 -2.55
CA THR A 28 3.87 21.23 -1.77
C THR A 28 3.28 22.45 -1.05
N THR A 29 3.98 22.96 -0.03
CA THR A 29 3.59 24.21 0.65
C THR A 29 3.55 25.40 -0.32
N ALA A 30 4.47 25.44 -1.28
CA ALA A 30 4.50 26.47 -2.32
C ALA A 30 3.25 26.46 -3.20
N ALA A 31 2.73 25.27 -3.53
CA ALA A 31 1.49 25.12 -4.30
C ALA A 31 0.26 25.60 -3.49
N LEU A 32 0.25 25.39 -2.17
CA LEU A 32 -0.85 25.84 -1.31
C LEU A 32 -0.87 27.35 -1.09
N LEU A 33 0.29 28.01 -1.15
CA LEU A 33 0.39 29.47 -1.03
C LEU A 33 -0.29 30.22 -2.17
N GLY A 34 -0.60 29.55 -3.29
CA GLY A 34 -1.44 30.09 -4.35
C GLY A 34 -2.93 30.20 -3.99
N HIS A 35 -3.36 29.54 -2.90
CA HIS A 35 -4.77 29.42 -2.51
C HIS A 35 -5.06 29.85 -1.06
N PHE A 36 -4.05 29.81 -0.18
CA PHE A 36 -4.17 30.13 1.24
C PHE A 36 -2.97 30.97 1.69
N ASP A 37 -3.18 31.81 2.71
CA ASP A 37 -2.07 32.52 3.34
C ASP A 37 -1.23 31.59 4.24
N GLN A 38 -0.02 32.02 4.57
CA GLN A 38 0.92 31.24 5.37
C GLN A 38 0.36 30.89 6.76
N ALA A 39 -0.38 31.81 7.39
CA ALA A 39 -0.94 31.62 8.72
C ALA A 39 -2.01 30.51 8.74
N ALA A 40 -2.86 30.46 7.71
CA ALA A 40 -3.88 29.43 7.53
C ALA A 40 -3.25 28.06 7.22
N ILE A 41 -2.17 28.03 6.44
CA ILE A 41 -1.42 26.81 6.16
C ILE A 41 -0.80 26.27 7.45
N ASP A 42 -0.10 27.11 8.22
CA ASP A 42 0.55 26.67 9.46
C ASP A 42 -0.47 26.16 10.50
N ALA A 43 -1.63 26.82 10.58
CA ALA A 43 -2.69 26.44 11.52
C ALA A 43 -3.46 25.17 11.10
N HIS A 44 -3.65 24.93 9.80
CA HIS A 44 -4.61 23.92 9.32
C HIS A 44 -4.03 22.85 8.39
N ALA A 45 -2.78 22.95 7.92
CA ALA A 45 -2.25 21.99 6.95
C ALA A 45 -2.17 20.55 7.48
N GLY A 46 -1.88 20.36 8.77
CA GLY A 46 -1.86 19.03 9.39
C GLY A 46 -3.24 18.37 9.37
N GLU A 47 -4.28 19.13 9.73
CA GLU A 47 -5.66 18.66 9.71
C GLU A 47 -6.18 18.49 8.28
N ALA A 48 -5.91 19.44 7.40
CA ALA A 48 -6.23 19.37 5.98
C ALA A 48 -5.59 18.14 5.32
N ARG A 49 -4.34 17.81 5.66
CA ARG A 49 -3.67 16.60 5.17
C ARG A 49 -4.34 15.31 5.68
N ARG A 50 -4.78 15.29 6.94
CA ARG A 50 -5.55 14.17 7.50
C ARG A 50 -6.89 13.99 6.78
N ILE A 51 -7.61 15.09 6.53
CA ILE A 51 -8.88 15.10 5.79
C ILE A 51 -8.65 14.67 4.34
N ALA A 52 -7.64 15.25 3.67
CA ALA A 52 -7.27 14.89 2.31
C ALA A 52 -6.89 13.41 2.21
N ASN A 53 -6.12 12.86 3.15
CA ASN A 53 -5.80 11.42 3.22
C ASN A 53 -7.03 10.53 3.45
N GLY A 54 -8.01 11.01 4.22
CA GLY A 54 -9.32 10.36 4.33
C GLY A 54 -10.13 10.41 3.03
N LEU A 55 -10.02 11.51 2.27
CA LEU A 55 -10.62 11.69 0.94
C LEU A 55 -9.83 10.98 -0.19
N PHE A 56 -8.53 10.72 0.00
CA PHE A 56 -7.63 9.97 -0.90
C PHE A 56 -7.94 8.46 -0.89
N VAL A 57 -8.85 8.00 -0.02
CA VAL A 57 -9.52 6.72 -0.27
C VAL A 57 -10.41 6.92 -1.49
N ARG A 58 -9.86 6.66 -2.67
CA ARG A 58 -10.62 6.37 -3.89
C ARG A 58 -11.77 5.43 -3.50
N HIS A 59 -12.98 5.97 -3.43
CA HIS A 59 -14.21 5.19 -3.47
C HIS A 59 -14.51 4.66 -4.89
N ASP A 60 -13.51 4.63 -5.78
CA ASP A 60 -13.46 3.77 -6.97
C ASP A 60 -13.02 2.34 -6.62
N GLN A 61 -13.23 1.90 -5.39
CA GLN A 61 -13.30 0.48 -5.11
C GLN A 61 -14.75 0.07 -5.37
N PRO A 62 -15.06 -0.69 -6.44
CA PRO A 62 -16.37 -1.31 -6.53
C PRO A 62 -16.55 -2.12 -5.25
N THR A 63 -17.55 -1.75 -4.46
CA THR A 63 -17.95 -2.35 -3.18
C THR A 63 -18.58 -3.74 -3.35
N THR A 64 -18.23 -4.40 -4.43
CA THR A 64 -18.49 -5.82 -4.67
C THR A 64 -17.13 -6.39 -5.04
N PRO A 65 -16.56 -7.35 -4.27
CA PRO A 65 -15.36 -8.04 -4.73
C PRO A 65 -15.73 -8.69 -6.05
N ALA A 66 -15.25 -8.13 -7.17
CA ALA A 66 -15.26 -8.83 -8.44
C ALA A 66 -14.64 -10.20 -8.17
N PRO A 67 -15.24 -11.30 -8.65
CA PRO A 67 -14.79 -12.65 -8.34
C PRO A 67 -13.29 -12.68 -8.59
N HIS A 68 -12.52 -12.87 -7.51
CA HIS A 68 -11.09 -12.71 -7.53
C HIS A 68 -10.54 -13.40 -8.77
N ASP A 69 -9.94 -12.63 -9.70
CA ASP A 69 -9.13 -13.23 -10.75
C ASP A 69 -7.92 -13.85 -10.06
N ARG A 70 -8.14 -15.09 -9.59
CA ARG A 70 -7.18 -15.91 -8.88
C ARG A 70 -5.93 -16.06 -9.72
N ALA A 71 -6.06 -16.10 -11.05
CA ALA A 71 -4.93 -16.19 -11.96
C ALA A 71 -4.12 -14.89 -11.96
N ALA A 72 -4.75 -13.71 -11.99
CA ALA A 72 -4.04 -12.43 -11.89
C ALA A 72 -3.33 -12.24 -10.54
N ARG A 73 -3.99 -12.61 -9.43
CA ARG A 73 -3.37 -12.54 -8.09
C ARG A 73 -2.22 -13.53 -7.93
N LEU A 74 -2.37 -14.74 -8.44
CA LEU A 74 -1.31 -15.75 -8.43
C LEU A 74 -0.09 -15.29 -9.23
N ARG A 75 -0.27 -14.72 -10.43
CA ARG A 75 0.85 -14.19 -11.23
C ARG A 75 1.64 -13.11 -10.49
N LYS A 76 0.96 -12.17 -9.82
CA LYS A 76 1.62 -11.14 -9.00
C LYS A 76 2.39 -11.74 -7.83
N ALA A 77 1.79 -12.69 -7.11
CA ALA A 77 2.45 -13.37 -5.99
C ALA A 77 3.70 -14.14 -6.44
N VAL A 78 3.61 -14.87 -7.55
CA VAL A 78 4.75 -15.60 -8.14
C VAL A 78 5.89 -14.67 -8.53
N ALA A 79 5.60 -13.52 -9.13
CA ALA A 79 6.65 -12.55 -9.49
C ALA A 79 7.38 -11.97 -8.26
N LEU A 80 6.65 -11.67 -7.18
CA LEU A 80 7.24 -11.18 -5.93
C LEU A 80 8.07 -12.24 -5.22
N VAL A 81 7.53 -13.46 -5.11
CA VAL A 81 8.22 -14.58 -4.44
C VAL A 81 9.42 -15.07 -5.25
N GLY A 82 9.31 -15.15 -6.58
CA GLY A 82 10.42 -15.50 -7.45
C GLY A 82 11.58 -14.50 -7.41
N GLY A 83 11.30 -13.22 -7.11
CA GLY A 83 12.34 -12.21 -6.88
C GLY A 83 13.08 -12.37 -5.55
N LEU A 84 12.46 -13.02 -4.56
CA LEU A 84 13.05 -13.27 -3.23
C LEU A 84 13.76 -14.63 -3.16
N MET A 85 13.26 -15.62 -3.90
CA MET A 85 13.76 -16.99 -3.91
C MET A 85 13.88 -17.50 -5.35
N PRO A 86 15.03 -17.30 -6.03
CA PRO A 86 15.18 -17.60 -7.45
C PRO A 86 15.04 -19.08 -7.81
N ASP A 87 15.05 -20.00 -6.84
CA ASP A 87 14.92 -21.45 -7.06
C ASP A 87 13.77 -22.08 -6.25
N ILE A 88 12.66 -21.37 -6.08
CA ILE A 88 11.55 -21.88 -5.27
C ILE A 88 10.97 -23.20 -5.80
N GLY A 89 10.97 -23.38 -7.13
CA GLY A 89 10.56 -24.63 -7.77
C GLY A 89 11.49 -25.81 -7.43
N GLY A 90 12.81 -25.59 -7.42
CA GLY A 90 13.80 -26.60 -7.02
C GLY A 90 13.67 -26.99 -5.55
N ILE A 91 13.39 -26.03 -4.67
CA ILE A 91 13.14 -26.26 -3.24
C ILE A 91 11.89 -27.11 -3.03
N THR A 92 10.77 -26.75 -3.66
CA THR A 92 9.53 -27.55 -3.53
C THR A 92 9.73 -28.97 -4.08
N SER A 93 10.46 -29.14 -5.18
CA SER A 93 10.78 -30.47 -5.72
C SER A 93 11.64 -31.29 -4.76
N SER A 94 12.67 -30.68 -4.18
CA SER A 94 13.55 -31.33 -3.20
C SER A 94 12.77 -31.80 -1.97
N LEU A 95 11.91 -30.94 -1.40
CA LEU A 95 11.11 -31.28 -0.23
C LEU A 95 10.13 -32.44 -0.50
N ARG A 96 9.52 -32.49 -1.70
CA ARG A 96 8.67 -33.62 -2.09
C ARG A 96 9.46 -34.93 -2.23
N THR A 97 10.73 -34.84 -2.65
CA THR A 97 11.62 -36.01 -2.74
C THR A 97 11.99 -36.55 -1.35
N VAL A 98 12.03 -35.68 -0.35
CA VAL A 98 12.26 -36.02 1.07
C VAL A 98 10.98 -36.56 1.75
N GLY A 99 9.82 -36.52 1.07
CA GLY A 99 8.58 -37.14 1.53
C GLY A 99 7.54 -36.16 2.07
N PHE A 100 7.78 -34.85 2.01
CA PHE A 100 6.79 -33.85 2.40
C PHE A 100 5.59 -33.87 1.44
N THR A 101 4.39 -34.04 2.01
CA THR A 101 3.15 -34.01 1.25
C THR A 101 2.72 -32.58 0.92
N ASN A 102 1.86 -32.41 -0.09
CA ASN A 102 1.37 -31.08 -0.45
C ASN A 102 0.64 -30.36 0.71
N PRO A 103 -0.19 -31.04 1.54
CA PRO A 103 -0.77 -30.42 2.72
C PRO A 103 0.27 -29.95 3.74
N GLU A 104 1.28 -30.78 4.05
CA GLU A 104 2.35 -30.41 4.99
C GLU A 104 3.17 -29.23 4.45
N LEU A 105 3.47 -29.22 3.15
CA LEU A 105 4.14 -28.09 2.53
C LEU A 105 3.32 -26.82 2.62
N ALA A 106 2.00 -26.88 2.39
CA ALA A 106 1.12 -25.73 2.47
C ALA A 106 1.02 -25.15 3.89
N ASP A 107 1.03 -26.02 4.90
CA ASP A 107 1.00 -25.65 6.32
C ASP A 107 2.32 -24.99 6.77
N LEU A 108 3.46 -25.58 6.37
CA LEU A 108 4.79 -25.10 6.74
C LEU A 108 5.30 -23.92 5.91
N TRP A 109 4.69 -23.65 4.75
CA TRP A 109 5.18 -22.63 3.81
C TRP A 109 5.33 -21.23 4.40
N PRO A 110 4.37 -20.70 5.16
CA PRO A 110 4.49 -19.36 5.75
C PRO A 110 5.68 -19.26 6.70
N GLU A 111 5.89 -20.28 7.53
CA GLU A 111 7.01 -20.33 8.48
C GLU A 111 8.35 -20.51 7.78
N LEU A 112 8.42 -21.34 6.73
CA LEU A 112 9.62 -21.53 5.92
C LEU A 112 10.07 -20.21 5.26
N ILE A 113 9.14 -19.45 4.70
CA ILE A 113 9.45 -18.14 4.09
C ILE A 113 9.95 -17.14 5.13
N ALA A 114 9.30 -17.06 6.30
CA ALA A 114 9.71 -16.14 7.37
C ALA A 114 11.15 -16.44 7.83
N ASN A 115 11.44 -17.72 8.14
CA ASN A 115 12.77 -18.13 8.59
C ASN A 115 13.84 -17.97 7.50
N ALA A 116 13.51 -18.23 6.23
CA ALA A 116 14.42 -18.00 5.11
C ALA A 116 14.74 -16.51 4.90
N GLY A 117 13.74 -15.63 5.10
CA GLY A 117 13.93 -14.18 5.07
C GLY A 117 14.87 -13.69 6.16
N ASP A 118 14.71 -14.18 7.38
CA ASP A 118 15.58 -13.85 8.52
C ASP A 118 17.03 -14.31 8.28
N LEU A 119 17.22 -15.52 7.74
CA LEU A 119 18.54 -16.05 7.35
C LEU A 119 19.20 -15.22 6.24
N PHE A 120 18.43 -14.73 5.28
CA PHE A 120 18.94 -13.87 4.21
C PHE A 120 19.37 -12.48 4.71
N ILE A 121 18.61 -11.90 5.65
CA ILE A 121 18.99 -10.64 6.31
C ILE A 121 20.25 -10.85 7.15
N ALA A 122 20.34 -11.93 7.91
CA ALA A 122 21.50 -12.26 8.74
C ALA A 122 22.78 -12.47 7.91
N THR A 123 22.67 -13.04 6.72
CA THR A 123 23.83 -13.27 5.82
C THR A 123 24.26 -12.04 5.01
N ARG A 124 23.39 -11.03 4.85
CA ARG A 124 23.73 -9.77 4.16
C ARG A 124 24.01 -8.58 5.08
N GLY A 125 23.65 -8.66 6.36
CA GLY A 125 23.90 -7.61 7.36
C GLY A 125 25.22 -7.76 8.13
N GLY A 126 26.02 -8.78 7.84
CA GLY A 126 27.31 -9.05 8.47
C GLY A 126 28.50 -8.72 7.56
N HIS A 127 28.67 -7.45 7.17
CA HIS A 127 29.91 -6.90 6.62
C HIS A 127 30.08 -5.45 7.03
#